data_AF-A0A968E231-F1
#
_entry.id   AF-A0A968E231-F1
#
_cell.length_a   1.000
_cell.length_b   1.000
_cell.length_c   1.000
_cell.angle_alpha   90.00
_cell.angle_beta   90.00
_cell.angle_gamma   90.00
#
_symmetry.space_group_name_H-M   'P 1'
#
loop_
_entity.id
_entity.type
_entity.pdbx_description
1 polymer ?
#
loop_
_entity_poly.entity_id
_entity_poly.type
_entity_poly.pdbx_seq_one_letter_code
_entity_poly.pdbx_strand_id
1 'polypeptide(L)' 'RQEFSQAKELLKSARNLLDEIEQTAAEYNELSYTGLFRDAQKEFAEGSITLALITGKRFPKPEELRVDYAAYL' A
#
# COMPACT_ATOMS: atom_id res chain seq x y z
N ARG A 1 -4.17 19.66 7.86
CA ARG A 1 -2.95 20.16 7.19
C ARG A 1 -2.93 19.59 5.77
N GLN A 2 -2.70 20.41 4.74
CA GLN A 2 -2.76 20.02 3.31
C GLN A 2 -1.37 19.64 2.76
N GLU A 3 -0.64 18.80 3.51
CA GLU A 3 0.77 18.46 3.24
C GLU A 3 0.88 17.34 2.19
N PHE A 4 0.28 17.52 1.01
CA PHE A 4 0.10 16.46 0.01
C PHE A 4 1.41 15.94 -0.58
N SER A 5 2.44 16.79 -0.69
CA SER A 5 3.76 16.34 -1.16
C SER A 5 4.40 15.36 -0.17
N GLN A 6 4.34 15.67 1.12
CA GLN A 6 4.83 14.78 2.17
C GLN A 6 4.03 13.48 2.20
N ALA A 7 2.70 13.54 2.07
CA ALA A 7 1.87 12.35 2.00
C ALA A 7 2.27 11.42 0.84
N LYS A 8 2.58 11.98 -0.34
CA LYS A 8 3.07 11.19 -1.48
C LYS A 8 4.42 10.54 -1.20
N GLU A 9 5.35 11.23 -0.56
CA GLU A 9 6.65 10.65 -0.20
C GLU A 9 6.53 9.54 0.85
N LEU A 10 5.62 9.69 1.81
CA LEU A 10 5.31 8.63 2.78
C LEU A 10 4.70 7.40 2.09
N LEU A 11 3.73 7.59 1.19
CA LEU A 11 3.14 6.48 0.43
C LEU A 11 4.16 5.81 -0.49
N LYS A 12 5.06 6.58 -1.11
CA LYS A 12 6.15 6.03 -1.91
C LYS A 12 7.09 5.17 -1.04
N SER A 13 7.45 5.65 0.14
CA SER A 13 8.25 4.90 1.10
C SER A 13 7.55 3.60 1.53
N ALA A 14 6.25 3.66 1.82
CA ALA A 14 5.46 2.48 2.16
C ALA A 14 5.43 1.44 1.01
N ARG A 15 5.28 1.90 -0.24
CA ARG A 15 5.32 1.00 -1.41
C ARG A 15 6.69 0.32 -1.58
N ASN A 16 7.78 1.05 -1.35
CA ASN A 16 9.11 0.47 -1.38
C ASN A 16 9.29 -0.62 -0.30
N LEU A 17 8.81 -0.38 0.91
CA LEU A 17 8.85 -1.38 2.00
C LEU A 17 8.02 -2.63 1.65
N LEU A 18 6.84 -2.46 1.05
CA LEU A 18 6.05 -3.59 0.56
C LEU A 18 6.78 -4.37 -0.54
N ASP A 19 7.48 -3.67 -1.45
CA ASP A 19 8.28 -4.32 -2.50
C ASP A 19 9.46 -5.13 -1.91
N GLU A 20 10.11 -4.62 -0.85
CA GLU A 20 11.16 -5.35 -0.13
C GLU A 20 10.62 -6.60 0.57
N ILE A 21 9.43 -6.51 1.19
CA ILE A 21 8.77 -7.66 1.81
C ILE A 21 8.38 -8.69 0.74
N GLU A 22 7.81 -8.27 -0.39
CA GLU A 22 7.43 -9.17 -1.49
C GLU A 22 8.64 -9.92 -2.05
N GLN A 23 9.77 -9.24 -2.26
CA GLN A 23 11.01 -9.86 -2.72
C GLN A 23 11.54 -10.88 -1.70
N THR A 24 11.59 -10.50 -0.42
CA THR A 24 12.07 -11.38 0.65
C THR A 24 11.15 -12.59 0.83
N ALA A 25 9.83 -12.39 0.78
CA ALA A 25 8.86 -13.47 0.93
C ALA A 25 8.81 -14.42 -0.28
N ALA A 26 9.19 -13.95 -1.48
CA ALA A 26 9.36 -14.83 -2.64
C ALA A 26 10.56 -15.79 -2.48
N GLU A 27 11.59 -15.38 -1.74
CA GLU A 27 12.74 -16.21 -1.41
C GLU A 27 12.44 -17.23 -0.29
N TYR A 28 11.51 -16.89 0.62
CA TYR A 28 11.12 -17.71 1.76
C TYR A 28 9.61 -17.97 1.77
N ASN A 29 9.21 -19.07 1.12
CA ASN A 29 7.82 -19.51 0.90
C ASN A 29 6.93 -19.59 2.17
N GLU A 30 7.53 -19.61 3.36
CA GLU A 30 6.81 -19.62 4.65
C GLU A 30 6.40 -18.22 5.16
N LEU A 31 6.95 -17.14 4.58
CA LEU A 31 6.66 -15.76 4.99
C LEU A 31 5.57 -15.08 4.16
N SER A 32 5.13 -15.73 3.07
CA SER A 32 4.29 -15.12 2.02
C SER A 32 2.90 -14.67 2.47
N TYR A 33 2.43 -15.07 3.66
CA TYR A 33 1.06 -14.80 4.11
C TYR A 33 0.92 -14.57 5.62
N THR A 34 1.78 -13.73 6.21
CA THR A 34 1.53 -13.28 7.59
C THR A 34 0.44 -12.21 7.60
N GLY A 35 -0.42 -12.21 8.63
CA GLY A 35 -1.45 -11.17 8.79
C GLY A 35 -0.88 -9.74 8.76
N LEU A 36 0.37 -9.57 9.21
CA LEU A 36 1.11 -8.31 9.19
C LEU A 36 1.33 -7.77 7.77
N PHE A 37 1.65 -8.62 6.80
CA PHE A 37 1.85 -8.18 5.42
C PHE A 37 0.54 -7.67 4.81
N ARG A 38 -0.57 -8.39 5.04
CA ARG A 38 -1.90 -7.96 4.60
C ARG A 38 -2.32 -6.64 5.26
N ASP A 39 -2.03 -6.47 6.55
CA ASP A 39 -2.35 -5.24 7.28
C ASP A 39 -1.51 -4.05 6.75
N ALA A 40 -0.23 -4.26 6.42
CA ALA A 40 0.60 -3.24 5.78
C ALA A 40 0.09 -2.84 4.39
N GLN A 41 -0.34 -3.81 3.58
CA GLN A 41 -1.00 -3.53 2.30
C GLN A 41 -2.30 -2.73 2.48
N LYS A 42 -3.07 -3.04 3.52
CA LYS A 42 -4.31 -2.33 3.86
C LYS A 42 -4.04 -0.88 4.24
N GLU A 43 -3.10 -0.62 5.14
CA GLU A 43 -2.73 0.75 5.54
C GLU A 43 -2.24 1.58 4.34
N PHE A 44 -1.45 0.97 3.45
CA PHE A 44 -1.02 1.61 2.21
C PHE A 44 -2.19 1.94 1.27
N ALA A 45 -3.16 1.02 1.14
CA ALA A 45 -4.37 1.24 0.35
C ALA A 45 -5.23 2.37 0.93
N GLU A 46 -5.49 2.35 2.24
CA GLU A 46 -6.25 3.39 2.94
C GLU A 46 -5.61 4.77 2.77
N GLY A 47 -4.28 4.88 2.93
CA GLY A 47 -3.56 6.13 2.74
C GLY A 47 -3.63 6.64 1.29
N SER A 48 -3.52 5.75 0.32
CA SER A 48 -3.61 6.08 -1.11
C SER A 48 -5.01 6.55 -1.51
N ILE A 49 -6.05 5.86 -1.03
CA ILE A 49 -7.46 6.21 -1.26
C ILE A 49 -7.80 7.52 -0.56
N THR A 50 -7.35 7.70 0.68
CA THR A 50 -7.55 8.95 1.44
C THR A 50 -6.95 10.14 0.69
N LEU A 51 -5.71 10.01 0.20
CA LEU A 51 -5.08 11.06 -0.60
C LEU A 51 -5.86 11.35 -1.89
N ALA A 52 -6.35 10.32 -2.58
CA ALA A 52 -7.18 10.51 -3.77
C ALA A 52 -8.50 11.22 -3.44
N LEU A 53 -9.18 10.82 -2.37
CA LEU A 53 -10.43 11.41 -1.90
C LEU A 53 -10.27 12.90 -1.59
N ILE A 54 -9.30 13.26 -0.76
CA ILE A 54 -9.12 14.66 -0.33
C ILE A 54 -8.57 15.56 -1.43
N THR A 55 -8.03 14.99 -2.52
CA THR A 55 -7.55 15.74 -3.69
C THR A 55 -8.54 15.70 -4.87
N GLY A 56 -9.72 15.10 -4.70
CA GLY A 56 -10.74 15.01 -5.76
C GLY A 56 -10.32 14.16 -6.96
N LYS A 57 -9.41 13.20 -6.77
CA LYS A 57 -8.91 12.31 -7.81
C LYS A 57 -9.69 10.99 -7.83
N ARG A 58 -9.62 10.28 -8.96
CA ARG A 58 -10.14 8.90 -9.06
C ARG A 58 -9.43 8.02 -8.03
N PHE A 59 -10.19 7.15 -7.36
CA PHE A 59 -9.60 6.13 -6.50
C PHE A 59 -8.76 5.16 -7.33
N PRO A 60 -7.53 4.86 -6.86
CA PRO A 60 -6.70 3.85 -7.50
C PRO A 60 -7.36 2.49 -7.31
N LYS A 61 -7.32 1.63 -8.33
CA LYS A 61 -7.76 0.24 -8.21
C LYS A 61 -6.71 -0.60 -7.46
N PRO A 62 -7.10 -1.74 -6.86
CA PRO A 62 -6.15 -2.63 -6.19
C PRO A 62 -4.95 -3.02 -7.07
N GLU A 63 -5.15 -3.23 -8.37
CA GLU A 63 -4.06 -3.56 -9.30
C GLU A 63 -3.09 -2.41 -9.50
N GLU A 64 -3.58 -1.16 -9.47
CA GLU A 64 -2.74 0.04 -9.57
C GLU A 64 -1.88 0.23 -8.32
N LEU A 65 -2.37 -0.25 -7.18
CA LEU A 65 -1.64 -0.23 -5.90
C LEU A 65 -0.75 -1.46 -5.68
N ARG A 66 -0.93 -2.52 -6.47
CA ARG A 66 -0.30 -3.83 -6.28
C ARG A 66 -0.54 -4.38 -4.87
N VAL A 67 -1.81 -4.38 -4.45
CA VAL A 67 -2.25 -4.95 -3.17
C VAL A 67 -3.30 -6.02 -3.41
N ASP A 68 -3.42 -6.96 -2.47
CA ASP A 68 -4.49 -7.95 -2.52
C ASP A 68 -5.87 -7.29 -2.39
N TYR A 69 -6.85 -7.88 -3.05
CA TYR A 69 -8.25 -7.45 -2.94
C TYR A 69 -8.76 -7.46 -1.50
N ALA A 70 -8.30 -8.41 -0.68
CA ALA A 70 -8.67 -8.48 0.74
C ALA A 70 -8.04 -7.38 1.60
N ALA A 71 -6.94 -6.76 1.14
CA ALA A 71 -6.33 -5.61 1.81
C ALA A 71 -6.95 -4.28 1.32
N TYR A 72 -7.54 -4.28 0.13
CA TYR A 72 -8.17 -3.10 -0.48
C TYR A 72 -9.60 -2.83 0.02
N LEU A 73 -10.34 -3.88 0.42
CA LEU A 73 -11.72 -3.83 0.93
C LEU A 73 -11.79 -3.62 2.45
#